data_AF-A0A7W9URE0-F1
#
_entry.id   AF-A0A7W9URE0-F1
#
_cell.length_a   1.000
_cell.length_b   1.000
_cell.length_c   1.000
_cell.angle_alpha   90.00
_cell.angle_beta   90.00
_cell.angle_gamma   90.00
#
_symmetry.space_group_name_H-M   'P 1'
#
loop_
_entity.id
_entity.type
_entity.pdbx_description
1 polymer ?
#
loop_
_entity_poly.entity_id
_entity_poly.type
_entity_poly.pdbx_seq_one_letter_code
_entity_poly.pdbx_strand_id
1 'polypeptide(L)'
;MARKPPRWYFSLRSPYSWFAYRDLMDRYPDVADAIEWIPFWEPDDQTQALLEKDGVQLPIVEMSRAKNFYILQDARRLAGARGLSVTWPVDRDPNWEIAHLGYLVAEDAGLGREYVALAYRARWQQSRDITDRAVIAELAAELGLDPALVAGAPDDPELRRRGAEVLTRSYKDGLFGVPFFVHGHDKFFGADRLRAYVAKVRGQEPGPDAELTWLDEAGLVPEPTAAGGDAGHAGGCG
;
A
#
# COMPACT_ATOMS: atom_id res chain seq x y z
N MET A 1 9.81 -23.40 11.15
CA MET A 1 9.88 -21.92 11.12
C MET A 1 8.50 -21.39 11.48
N ALA A 2 8.39 -20.36 12.33
CA ALA A 2 7.11 -19.74 12.63
C ALA A 2 6.51 -19.14 11.34
N ARG A 3 5.21 -19.30 11.11
CA ARG A 3 4.52 -18.73 9.95
C ARG A 3 4.56 -17.21 10.08
N LYS A 4 5.15 -16.50 9.12
CA LYS A 4 5.15 -15.02 9.12
C LYS A 4 3.69 -14.52 9.15
N PRO A 5 3.40 -13.41 9.85
CA PRO A 5 2.04 -12.87 9.90
C PRO A 5 1.54 -12.48 8.50
N PRO A 6 0.22 -12.48 8.27
CA PRO A 6 -0.33 -11.87 7.07
C PRO A 6 -0.02 -10.38 7.08
N ARG A 7 0.21 -9.80 5.92
CA ARG A 7 0.63 -8.40 5.83
C ARG A 7 0.11 -7.75 4.57
N TRP A 8 0.08 -6.43 4.60
CA TRP A 8 -0.14 -5.64 3.41
C TRP A 8 0.93 -4.56 3.29
N TYR A 9 1.28 -4.28 2.05
CA TYR A 9 2.17 -3.22 1.65
C TYR A 9 1.35 -2.08 1.07
N PHE A 10 1.65 -0.87 1.52
CA PHE A 10 0.90 0.32 1.17
C PHE A 10 1.84 1.49 0.87
N SER A 11 1.37 2.45 0.08
CA SER A 11 2.05 3.73 -0.05
C SER A 11 1.11 4.87 0.28
N LEU A 12 1.62 5.89 0.98
CA LEU A 12 0.88 7.13 1.24
C LEU A 12 0.65 7.93 -0.05
N ARG A 13 1.46 7.68 -1.10
CA ARG A 13 1.31 8.26 -2.44
C ARG A 13 0.17 7.63 -3.26
N SER A 14 -0.19 6.37 -2.99
CA SER A 14 -1.07 5.59 -3.87
C SER A 14 -2.55 5.79 -3.54
N PRO A 15 -3.38 6.25 -4.50
CA PRO A 15 -4.83 6.35 -4.27
C PRO A 15 -5.46 4.96 -4.05
N TYR A 16 -4.95 3.92 -4.71
CA TYR A 16 -5.43 2.56 -4.50
C TYR A 16 -5.09 2.02 -3.12
N SER A 17 -3.93 2.38 -2.55
CA SER A 17 -3.62 2.06 -1.15
C SER A 17 -4.54 2.80 -0.18
N TRP A 18 -4.89 4.05 -0.47
CA TRP A 18 -5.89 4.78 0.30
C TRP A 18 -7.28 4.11 0.25
N PHE A 19 -7.73 3.64 -0.91
CA PHE A 19 -8.99 2.88 -1.01
C PHE A 19 -8.94 1.56 -0.26
N ALA A 20 -7.85 0.81 -0.37
CA ALA A 20 -7.66 -0.43 0.41
C ALA A 20 -7.67 -0.15 1.91
N TYR A 21 -7.01 0.92 2.37
CA TYR A 21 -7.06 1.38 3.75
C TYR A 21 -8.50 1.68 4.19
N ARG A 22 -9.24 2.48 3.43
CA ARG A 22 -10.64 2.81 3.74
C ARG A 22 -11.48 1.55 3.88
N ASP A 23 -11.33 0.65 2.93
CA ASP A 23 -12.09 -0.60 2.91
C ASP A 23 -11.72 -1.54 4.07
N LEU A 24 -10.43 -1.62 4.42
CA LEU A 24 -9.96 -2.37 5.60
C LEU A 24 -10.58 -1.80 6.88
N MET A 25 -10.49 -0.49 7.09
CA MET A 25 -10.97 0.15 8.31
C MET A 25 -12.49 0.14 8.42
N ASP A 26 -13.20 0.41 7.32
CA ASP A 26 -14.66 0.55 7.33
C ASP A 26 -15.38 -0.80 7.29
N ARG A 27 -14.79 -1.84 6.67
CA ARG A 27 -15.47 -3.12 6.39
C ARG A 27 -14.82 -4.33 7.03
N TYR A 28 -13.53 -4.28 7.32
CA TYR A 28 -12.76 -5.42 7.80
C TYR A 28 -11.81 -5.06 8.98
N PRO A 29 -12.30 -4.38 10.04
CA PRO A 29 -11.44 -3.92 11.13
C PRO A 29 -10.74 -5.07 11.86
N ASP A 30 -11.38 -6.24 11.97
CA ASP A 30 -10.78 -7.47 12.50
C ASP A 30 -9.55 -7.92 11.70
N VAL A 31 -9.60 -7.78 10.38
CA VAL A 31 -8.45 -8.09 9.52
C VAL A 31 -7.41 -7.00 9.62
N ALA A 32 -7.81 -5.72 9.63
CA ALA A 32 -6.88 -4.61 9.85
C ALA A 32 -6.06 -4.80 11.15
N ASP A 33 -6.70 -5.32 12.20
CA ASP A 33 -6.11 -5.65 13.50
C ASP A 33 -5.12 -6.83 13.46
N ALA A 34 -5.39 -7.82 12.61
CA ALA A 34 -4.66 -9.09 12.57
C ALA A 34 -3.47 -9.12 11.59
N ILE A 35 -3.24 -8.05 10.83
CA ILE A 35 -2.21 -8.00 9.77
C ILE A 35 -1.13 -6.97 10.08
N GLU A 36 0.06 -7.20 9.56
CA GLU A 36 1.16 -6.24 9.59
C GLU A 36 1.01 -5.20 8.47
N TRP A 37 1.28 -3.93 8.78
CA TRP A 37 1.18 -2.79 7.88
C TRP A 37 2.59 -2.35 7.50
N ILE A 38 2.95 -2.48 6.21
CA ILE A 38 4.32 -2.23 5.77
C ILE A 38 4.34 -1.12 4.71
N PRO A 39 5.01 0.01 4.96
CA PRO A 39 5.07 1.08 3.98
C PRO A 39 5.97 0.68 2.80
N PHE A 40 5.66 1.24 1.64
CA PHE A 40 6.46 1.16 0.42
C PHE A 40 6.43 2.53 -0.26
N TRP A 41 7.59 2.98 -0.74
CA TRP A 41 7.74 4.25 -1.44
C TRP A 41 8.90 4.17 -2.44
N GLU A 42 8.96 5.18 -3.29
CA GLU A 42 10.12 5.41 -4.17
C GLU A 42 11.20 6.11 -3.34
N PRO A 43 12.34 5.45 -3.05
CA PRO A 43 13.37 6.00 -2.19
C PRO A 43 14.11 7.15 -2.86
N ASP A 44 14.71 8.02 -2.05
CA ASP A 44 15.70 8.99 -2.55
C ASP A 44 17.06 8.31 -2.82
N ASP A 45 18.01 9.06 -3.39
CA ASP A 45 19.34 8.54 -3.75
C ASP A 45 20.11 7.91 -2.58
N GLN A 46 19.89 8.37 -1.34
CA GLN A 46 20.60 7.84 -0.19
C GLN A 46 20.07 6.47 0.21
N THR A 47 18.74 6.33 0.30
CA THR A 47 18.11 5.04 0.59
C THR A 47 18.31 4.06 -0.57
N GLN A 48 18.28 4.55 -1.81
CA GLN A 48 18.60 3.77 -3.00
C GLN A 48 20.02 3.17 -2.92
N ALA A 49 21.03 3.96 -2.53
CA ALA A 49 22.39 3.48 -2.35
C ALA A 49 22.53 2.42 -1.24
N LEU A 50 21.67 2.43 -0.21
CA LEU A 50 21.61 1.38 0.81
C LEU A 50 21.06 0.08 0.21
N LEU A 51 19.99 0.16 -0.58
CA LEU A 51 19.39 -1.00 -1.24
C LEU A 51 20.35 -1.66 -2.23
N GLU A 52 21.08 -0.87 -3.02
CA GLU A 52 22.04 -1.37 -4.00
C GLU A 52 23.20 -2.14 -3.36
N LYS A 53 23.68 -1.68 -2.19
CA LYS A 53 24.71 -2.40 -1.42
C LYS A 53 24.26 -3.81 -1.00
N ASP A 54 22.96 -3.97 -0.76
CA ASP A 54 22.34 -5.25 -0.41
C ASP A 54 21.85 -6.06 -1.63
N GLY A 55 22.15 -5.58 -2.85
CA GLY A 55 21.74 -6.23 -4.10
C GLY A 55 20.22 -6.17 -4.34
N VAL A 56 19.53 -5.19 -3.73
CA VAL A 56 18.09 -5.01 -3.85
C VAL A 56 17.79 -4.01 -4.96
N GLN A 57 17.01 -4.44 -5.95
CA GLN A 57 16.49 -3.58 -7.00
C GLN A 57 14.97 -3.57 -6.95
N LEU A 58 14.39 -2.42 -6.56
CA LEU A 58 12.95 -2.26 -6.53
C LEU A 58 12.40 -2.11 -7.96
N PRO A 59 11.26 -2.76 -8.29
CA PRO A 59 10.64 -2.65 -9.61
C PRO A 59 9.84 -1.35 -9.77
N ILE A 60 10.48 -0.21 -9.49
CA ILE A 60 9.89 1.11 -9.66
C ILE A 60 10.00 1.50 -11.13
N VAL A 61 8.87 1.81 -11.75
CA VAL A 61 8.79 2.20 -13.16
C VAL A 61 8.15 3.58 -13.25
N GLU A 62 8.79 4.48 -13.99
CA GLU A 62 8.24 5.80 -14.24
C GLU A 62 6.85 5.70 -14.89
N MET A 63 5.90 6.43 -14.32
CA MET A 63 4.53 6.38 -14.78
C MET A 63 4.37 7.17 -16.07
N SER A 64 3.98 6.50 -17.16
CA SER A 64 3.66 7.19 -18.40
C SER A 64 2.49 8.18 -18.20
N ARG A 65 2.50 9.26 -18.98
CA ARG A 65 1.43 10.27 -18.95
C ARG A 65 0.04 9.67 -19.20
N ALA A 66 -0.06 8.68 -20.08
CA ALA A 66 -1.30 7.98 -20.37
C ALA A 66 -1.81 7.19 -19.15
N LYS A 67 -0.92 6.43 -18.48
CA LYS A 67 -1.24 5.69 -17.25
C LYS A 67 -1.64 6.63 -16.12
N ASN A 68 -0.94 7.76 -15.96
CA ASN A 68 -1.27 8.77 -14.98
C ASN A 68 -2.70 9.32 -15.16
N PHE A 69 -3.07 9.76 -16.37
CA PHE A 69 -4.42 10.27 -16.62
C PHE A 69 -5.51 9.22 -16.42
N TYR A 70 -5.25 7.96 -16.79
CA TYR A 70 -6.19 6.87 -16.50
C TYR A 70 -6.42 6.72 -14.99
N ILE A 71 -5.34 6.66 -14.20
CA ILE A 71 -5.43 6.52 -12.73
C ILE A 71 -6.21 7.67 -12.11
N LEU A 72 -6.02 8.92 -12.57
CA LEU A 72 -6.79 10.07 -12.07
C LEU A 72 -8.30 9.89 -12.31
N GLN A 73 -8.70 9.42 -13.49
CA GLN A 73 -10.11 9.17 -13.80
C GLN A 73 -10.65 8.00 -12.98
N ASP A 74 -9.87 6.92 -12.86
CA ASP A 74 -10.27 5.71 -12.17
C ASP A 74 -10.42 5.90 -10.67
N ALA A 75 -9.44 6.53 -10.04
CA ALA A 75 -9.52 6.89 -8.63
C ALA A 75 -10.67 7.85 -8.34
N ARG A 76 -11.05 8.75 -9.27
CA ARG A 76 -12.26 9.56 -9.12
C ARG A 76 -13.53 8.69 -9.10
N ARG A 77 -13.64 7.70 -10.00
CA ARG A 77 -14.77 6.74 -10.01
C ARG A 77 -14.84 5.94 -8.73
N LEU A 78 -13.70 5.39 -8.28
CA LEU A 78 -13.60 4.57 -7.07
C LEU A 78 -13.85 5.36 -5.79
N ALA A 79 -13.43 6.62 -5.72
CA ALA A 79 -13.77 7.52 -4.63
C ALA A 79 -15.28 7.80 -4.62
N GLY A 80 -15.87 8.14 -5.77
CA GLY A 80 -17.31 8.37 -5.90
C GLY A 80 -18.16 7.17 -5.49
N ALA A 81 -17.76 5.96 -5.88
CA ALA A 81 -18.42 4.71 -5.48
C ALA A 81 -18.37 4.45 -3.95
N ARG A 82 -17.45 5.10 -3.23
CA ARG A 82 -17.32 5.04 -1.77
C ARG A 82 -17.95 6.24 -1.06
N GLY A 83 -18.61 7.14 -1.80
CA GLY A 83 -19.12 8.40 -1.25
C GLY A 83 -18.01 9.36 -0.80
N LEU A 84 -16.78 9.16 -1.27
CA LEU A 84 -15.62 9.99 -0.93
C LEU A 84 -15.41 11.08 -1.97
N SER A 85 -15.03 12.27 -1.51
CA SER A 85 -14.48 13.32 -2.37
C SER A 85 -12.96 13.22 -2.37
N VAL A 86 -12.36 13.22 -3.56
CA VAL A 86 -10.89 13.18 -3.72
C VAL A 86 -10.37 14.54 -4.20
N THR A 87 -9.33 15.04 -3.54
CA THR A 87 -8.51 16.17 -3.99
C THR A 87 -7.19 15.66 -4.56
N TRP A 88 -6.66 16.37 -5.55
CA TRP A 88 -5.38 16.04 -6.18
C TRP A 88 -4.28 16.97 -5.66
N PRO A 89 -3.44 16.52 -4.73
CA PRO A 89 -2.31 17.32 -4.28
C PRO A 89 -1.33 17.54 -5.45
N VAL A 90 -0.66 18.69 -5.44
CA VAL A 90 0.36 19.02 -6.43
C VAL A 90 1.73 18.76 -5.81
N ASP A 91 2.29 17.60 -6.15
CA ASP A 91 3.65 17.23 -5.76
C ASP A 91 4.62 17.80 -6.82
N ARG A 92 5.49 18.76 -6.47
CA ARG A 92 6.43 19.36 -7.44
C ARG A 92 7.73 18.59 -7.53
N ASP A 93 8.36 18.35 -6.39
CA ASP A 93 9.62 17.61 -6.23
C ASP A 93 9.52 16.76 -4.96
N PRO A 94 8.71 15.69 -4.99
CA PRO A 94 8.31 14.99 -3.78
C PRO A 94 9.45 14.17 -3.20
N ASN A 95 9.77 14.40 -1.93
CA ASN A 95 10.57 13.48 -1.13
C ASN A 95 9.66 12.58 -0.28
N TRP A 96 9.46 11.34 -0.72
CA TRP A 96 8.60 10.37 -0.03
C TRP A 96 9.19 9.80 1.26
N GLU A 97 10.49 9.98 1.51
CA GLU A 97 11.12 9.60 2.77
C GLU A 97 10.45 10.33 3.95
N ILE A 98 10.08 11.60 3.76
CA ILE A 98 9.49 12.45 4.82
C ILE A 98 8.21 11.82 5.38
N ALA A 99 7.29 11.41 4.51
CA ALA A 99 6.04 10.79 4.94
C ALA A 99 6.24 9.37 5.49
N HIS A 100 7.09 8.56 4.85
CA HIS A 100 7.16 7.12 5.14
C HIS A 100 8.14 6.78 6.26
N LEU A 101 9.25 7.50 6.41
CA LEU A 101 10.11 7.37 7.60
C LEU A 101 9.42 7.97 8.84
N GLY A 102 8.65 9.06 8.66
CA GLY A 102 7.79 9.58 9.72
C GLY A 102 6.76 8.56 10.22
N TYR A 103 6.23 7.71 9.33
CA TYR A 103 5.39 6.57 9.72
C TYR A 103 6.13 5.59 10.64
N LEU A 104 7.41 5.27 10.38
CA LEU A 104 8.17 4.34 11.22
C LEU A 104 8.34 4.89 12.65
N VAL A 105 8.53 6.20 12.79
CA VAL A 105 8.57 6.86 14.10
C VAL A 105 7.22 6.75 14.82
N ALA A 106 6.12 6.98 14.11
CA ALA A 106 4.78 6.84 14.67
C ALA A 106 4.46 5.38 15.04
N GLU A 107 4.90 4.42 14.22
CA GLU A 107 4.74 2.99 14.45
C GLU A 107 5.47 2.55 15.73
N ASP A 108 6.71 3.00 15.95
CA ASP A 108 7.46 2.73 17.19
C ASP A 108 6.75 3.25 18.45
N ALA A 109 6.02 4.35 18.31
CA ALA A 109 5.19 4.92 19.37
C ALA A 109 3.80 4.26 19.49
N GLY A 110 3.49 3.25 18.67
CA GLY A 110 2.19 2.57 18.65
C GLY A 110 1.06 3.36 17.98
N LEU A 111 1.39 4.43 17.24
CA LEU A 111 0.45 5.37 16.59
C LEU A 111 0.52 5.31 15.05
N GLY A 112 1.09 4.23 14.49
CA GLY A 112 1.27 4.08 13.05
C GLY A 112 -0.05 4.15 12.26
N ARG A 113 -1.15 3.59 12.79
CA ARG A 113 -2.46 3.59 12.11
C ARG A 113 -3.09 4.97 12.09
N GLU A 114 -3.02 5.68 13.21
CA GLU A 114 -3.48 7.04 13.36
C GLU A 114 -2.68 7.98 12.45
N TYR A 115 -1.37 7.77 12.33
CA TYR A 115 -0.52 8.48 11.37
C TYR A 115 -0.96 8.25 9.93
N VAL A 116 -1.19 6.99 9.52
CA VAL A 116 -1.71 6.67 8.18
C VAL A 116 -3.06 7.34 7.93
N ALA A 117 -3.96 7.33 8.93
CA ALA A 117 -5.26 7.98 8.84
C ALA A 117 -5.13 9.49 8.58
N LEU A 118 -4.27 10.17 9.34
CA LEU A 118 -4.02 11.60 9.20
C LEU A 118 -3.32 11.93 7.88
N ALA A 119 -2.30 11.18 7.49
CA ALA A 119 -1.57 11.40 6.25
C ALA A 119 -2.47 11.22 5.01
N TYR A 120 -3.31 10.18 4.99
CA TYR A 120 -4.28 9.99 3.91
C TYR A 120 -5.37 11.07 3.89
N ARG A 121 -5.85 11.53 5.04
CA ARG A 121 -6.78 12.67 5.12
C ARG A 121 -6.14 13.94 4.57
N ALA A 122 -4.93 14.26 5.02
CA ALA A 122 -4.18 15.43 4.59
C ALA A 122 -3.98 15.44 3.07
N ARG A 123 -3.54 14.32 2.52
CA ARG A 123 -3.25 14.19 1.08
C ARG A 123 -4.51 14.22 0.21
N TRP A 124 -5.45 13.31 0.48
CA TRP A 124 -6.53 12.99 -0.45
C TRP A 124 -7.82 13.76 -0.22
N GLN A 125 -7.96 14.41 0.94
CA GLN A 125 -9.18 15.16 1.29
C GLN A 125 -8.90 16.64 1.59
N GLN A 126 -7.66 16.99 1.96
CA GLN A 126 -7.28 18.36 2.31
C GLN A 126 -6.29 18.97 1.30
N SER A 127 -5.89 18.23 0.26
CA SER A 127 -4.93 18.67 -0.76
C SER A 127 -3.59 19.17 -0.20
N ARG A 128 -3.15 18.63 0.95
CA ARG A 128 -1.88 18.99 1.59
C ARG A 128 -0.74 18.12 1.05
N ASP A 129 0.44 18.72 0.91
CA ASP A 129 1.65 18.04 0.50
C ASP A 129 2.29 17.33 1.68
N ILE A 130 2.15 16.01 1.75
CA ILE A 130 2.73 15.19 2.82
C ILE A 130 4.22 14.89 2.61
N THR A 131 4.83 15.41 1.54
CA THR A 131 6.29 15.43 1.35
C THR A 131 6.92 16.70 1.92
N ASP A 132 6.11 17.63 2.45
CA ASP A 132 6.59 18.78 3.20
C ASP A 132 6.78 18.42 4.69
N ARG A 133 7.97 18.71 5.22
CA ARG A 133 8.31 18.54 6.64
C ARG A 133 7.37 19.32 7.56
N ALA A 134 6.94 20.51 7.16
CA ALA A 134 6.00 21.32 7.96
C ALA A 134 4.65 20.62 8.10
N VAL A 135 4.13 20.03 7.02
CA VAL A 135 2.88 19.27 7.05
C VAL A 135 3.02 18.05 7.96
N ILE A 136 4.11 17.28 7.84
CA ILE A 136 4.33 16.12 8.70
C ILE A 136 4.52 16.50 10.18
N ALA A 137 5.20 17.61 10.47
CA ALA A 137 5.34 18.14 11.83
C ALA A 137 3.97 18.48 12.45
N GLU A 138 3.06 19.10 11.68
CA GLU A 138 1.69 19.38 12.13
C GLU A 138 0.89 18.10 12.41
N LEU A 139 1.01 17.07 11.55
CA LEU A 139 0.35 15.78 11.79
C LEU A 139 0.91 15.08 13.03
N ALA A 140 2.22 15.11 13.24
CA ALA A 140 2.86 14.57 14.43
C ALA A 140 2.37 15.25 15.71
N ALA A 141 2.25 16.59 15.69
CA ALA A 141 1.70 17.35 16.82
C ALA A 141 0.24 16.96 17.13
N GLU A 142 -0.60 16.72 16.11
CA GLU A 142 -1.99 16.25 16.29
C GLU A 142 -2.05 14.88 16.99
N LEU A 143 -1.03 14.04 16.82
CA LEU A 143 -0.91 12.73 17.47
C LEU A 143 -0.22 12.78 18.83
N GLY A 144 0.27 13.93 19.28
CA GLY A 144 1.07 14.06 20.50
C GLY A 144 2.49 13.49 20.37
N LEU A 145 3.00 13.32 19.15
CA LEU A 145 4.38 12.95 18.87
C LEU A 145 5.27 14.20 18.80
N ASP A 146 6.58 14.04 18.97
CA ASP A 146 7.55 15.12 18.77
C ASP A 146 7.59 15.52 17.28
N PRO A 147 7.17 16.75 16.91
CA PRO A 147 7.12 17.19 15.52
C PRO A 147 8.48 17.19 14.84
N ALA A 148 9.55 17.54 15.58
CA ALA A 148 10.90 17.59 15.05
C ALA A 148 11.44 16.18 14.77
N LEU A 149 11.12 15.21 15.63
CA LEU A 149 11.53 13.82 15.43
C LEU A 149 10.86 13.21 14.19
N VAL A 150 9.54 13.36 14.05
CA VAL A 150 8.79 12.75 12.93
C VAL A 150 9.14 13.43 11.60
N ALA A 151 9.14 14.76 11.56
CA ALA A 151 9.49 15.50 10.34
C ALA A 151 10.99 15.45 10.01
N GLY A 152 11.83 15.18 11.01
CA GLY A 152 13.28 14.99 10.93
C GLY A 152 13.71 13.56 10.59
N ALA A 153 12.78 12.60 10.50
CA ALA A 153 13.09 11.18 10.34
C ALA A 153 14.05 10.86 9.17
N PRO A 154 13.98 11.52 8.00
CA PRO A 154 14.94 11.32 6.91
C PRO A 154 16.36 11.81 7.19
N ASP A 155 16.62 12.53 8.27
CA ASP A 155 17.97 12.97 8.62
C ASP A 155 18.65 12.00 9.60
N ASP A 156 17.91 11.03 10.14
CA ASP A 156 18.42 9.98 11.02
C ASP A 156 18.92 8.78 10.20
N PRO A 157 20.23 8.47 10.23
CA PRO A 157 20.80 7.35 9.50
C PRO A 157 20.22 5.98 9.91
N GLU A 158 19.81 5.80 11.17
CA GLU A 158 19.25 4.54 11.64
C GLU A 158 17.82 4.35 11.13
N LEU A 159 17.01 5.40 11.11
CA LEU A 159 15.68 5.35 10.49
C LEU A 159 15.77 5.10 8.98
N ARG A 160 16.73 5.71 8.27
CA ARG A 160 16.99 5.39 6.86
C ARG A 160 17.37 3.93 6.64
N ARG A 161 18.26 3.40 7.49
CA ARG A 161 18.66 1.98 7.44
C ARG A 161 17.45 1.06 7.62
N ARG A 162 16.59 1.36 8.60
CA ARG A 162 15.32 0.64 8.81
C ARG A 162 14.36 0.79 7.63
N GLY A 163 14.28 1.97 7.02
CA GLY A 163 13.52 2.18 5.79
C GLY A 163 13.99 1.29 4.64
N ALA A 164 15.30 1.22 4.42
CA ALA A 164 15.90 0.31 3.43
C ALA A 164 15.60 -1.16 3.74
N GLU A 165 15.62 -1.57 5.01
CA GLU A 165 15.20 -2.93 5.42
C GLU A 165 13.73 -3.21 5.09
N VAL A 166 12.84 -2.24 5.32
CA VAL A 166 11.42 -2.35 4.98
C VAL A 166 11.22 -2.51 3.47
N LEU A 167 11.90 -1.70 2.66
CA LEU A 167 11.86 -1.82 1.20
C LEU A 167 12.47 -3.14 0.73
N THR A 168 13.55 -3.61 1.35
CA THR A 168 14.13 -4.93 1.10
C THR A 168 13.13 -6.07 1.38
N ARG A 169 12.28 -5.94 2.41
CA ARG A 169 11.21 -6.91 2.67
C ARG A 169 10.19 -6.93 1.53
N SER A 170 9.81 -5.77 0.98
CA SER A 170 8.90 -5.72 -0.18
C SER A 170 9.49 -6.44 -1.40
N TYR A 171 10.78 -6.23 -1.69
CA TYR A 171 11.49 -6.93 -2.74
C TYR A 171 11.47 -8.45 -2.55
N LYS A 172 11.79 -8.92 -1.33
CA LYS A 172 11.81 -10.36 -0.99
C LYS A 172 10.43 -11.01 -1.06
N ASP A 173 9.36 -10.28 -0.77
CA ASP A 173 7.99 -10.75 -0.91
C ASP A 173 7.48 -10.65 -2.38
N GLY A 174 8.31 -10.14 -3.30
CA GLY A 174 8.05 -10.06 -4.75
C GLY A 174 7.05 -8.96 -5.10
N LEU A 175 7.04 -7.88 -4.34
CA LEU A 175 6.19 -6.72 -4.57
C LEU A 175 6.61 -5.98 -5.84
N PHE A 176 5.64 -5.63 -6.68
CA PHE A 176 5.84 -4.83 -7.89
C PHE A 176 4.93 -3.60 -7.98
N GLY A 177 4.14 -3.35 -6.94
CA GLY A 177 3.21 -2.24 -6.85
C GLY A 177 2.42 -2.31 -5.55
N VAL A 178 1.59 -1.30 -5.29
CA VAL A 178 0.77 -1.20 -4.08
C VAL A 178 -0.67 -0.77 -4.40
N PRO A 179 -1.67 -1.20 -3.61
CA PRO A 179 -1.56 -2.05 -2.42
C PRO A 179 -1.26 -3.51 -2.80
N PHE A 180 -0.52 -4.21 -1.93
CA PHE A 180 -0.12 -5.60 -2.15
C PHE A 180 -0.23 -6.40 -0.87
N PHE A 181 -0.93 -7.52 -0.89
CA PHE A 181 -1.21 -8.32 0.29
C PHE A 181 -0.55 -9.69 0.18
N VAL A 182 -0.05 -10.20 1.31
CA VAL A 182 0.67 -11.48 1.38
C VAL A 182 0.17 -12.29 2.57
N HIS A 183 -0.23 -13.54 2.31
CA HIS A 183 -0.56 -14.52 3.34
C HIS A 183 0.12 -15.86 3.02
N GLY A 184 1.22 -16.16 3.70
CA GLY A 184 2.02 -17.35 3.39
C GLY A 184 2.69 -17.21 2.01
N HIS A 185 2.32 -18.08 1.07
CA HIS A 185 2.77 -18.02 -0.32
C HIS A 185 1.81 -17.26 -1.24
N ASP A 186 0.59 -17.02 -0.79
CA ASP A 186 -0.46 -16.36 -1.57
C ASP A 186 -0.23 -14.85 -1.60
N LYS A 187 -0.38 -14.27 -2.81
CA LYS A 187 -0.14 -12.86 -3.10
C LYS A 187 -1.37 -12.25 -3.79
N PHE A 188 -1.73 -11.04 -3.41
CA PHE A 188 -2.88 -10.32 -3.94
C PHE A 188 -2.45 -8.89 -4.25
N PHE A 189 -2.58 -8.45 -5.51
CA PHE A 189 -2.20 -7.11 -5.93
C PHE A 189 -3.44 -6.30 -6.29
N GLY A 190 -3.52 -5.07 -5.80
CA GLY A 190 -4.62 -4.15 -6.09
C GLY A 190 -5.73 -4.17 -5.03
N ALA A 191 -6.47 -3.06 -4.95
CA ALA A 191 -7.59 -2.92 -3.99
C ALA A 191 -8.78 -3.83 -4.35
N ASP A 192 -8.92 -4.19 -5.62
CA ASP A 192 -9.89 -5.17 -6.15
C ASP A 192 -9.69 -6.57 -5.55
N ARG A 193 -8.47 -6.93 -5.15
CA ARG A 193 -8.16 -8.24 -4.56
C ARG A 193 -8.27 -8.28 -3.03
N LEU A 194 -8.60 -7.17 -2.39
CA LEU A 194 -8.72 -7.09 -0.92
C LEU A 194 -9.74 -8.09 -0.37
N ARG A 195 -10.88 -8.27 -1.03
CA ARG A 195 -11.92 -9.21 -0.56
C ARG A 195 -11.43 -10.65 -0.51
N ALA A 196 -10.70 -11.09 -1.55
CA ALA A 196 -10.11 -12.43 -1.60
C ALA A 196 -9.04 -12.60 -0.52
N TYR A 197 -8.20 -11.58 -0.31
CA TYR A 197 -7.23 -11.57 0.78
C TYR A 197 -7.88 -11.69 2.16
N VAL A 198 -8.94 -10.93 2.43
CA VAL A 198 -9.71 -10.98 3.68
C VAL A 198 -10.28 -12.38 3.92
N ALA A 199 -10.89 -13.00 2.91
CA ALA A 199 -11.39 -14.37 3.01
C ALA A 199 -10.26 -15.32 3.41
N LYS A 200 -9.09 -15.21 2.76
CA LYS A 200 -7.91 -16.02 3.08
C LYS A 200 -7.43 -15.84 4.51
N VAL A 201 -7.34 -14.61 5.00
CA VAL A 201 -6.95 -14.32 6.40
C VAL A 201 -7.92 -14.94 7.40
N ARG A 202 -9.22 -14.93 7.08
CA ARG A 202 -10.28 -15.54 7.90
C ARG A 202 -10.38 -17.06 7.76
N GLY A 203 -9.59 -17.69 6.89
CA GLY A 203 -9.69 -19.12 6.58
C GLY A 203 -11.00 -19.50 5.88
N GLN A 204 -11.57 -18.56 5.13
CA GLN A 204 -12.82 -18.71 4.38
C GLN A 204 -12.51 -18.84 2.89
N GLU A 205 -13.38 -19.55 2.16
CA GLU A 205 -13.41 -19.45 0.71
C GLU A 205 -13.85 -18.03 0.31
N PRO A 206 -13.27 -17.42 -0.74
CA PRO A 206 -13.78 -16.17 -1.27
C PRO A 206 -15.24 -16.41 -1.70
N GLY A 207 -16.19 -15.72 -1.06
CA GLY A 207 -17.58 -15.77 -1.51
C GLY A 207 -17.69 -15.28 -2.96
N PRO A 208 -18.78 -15.63 -3.68
CA PRO A 208 -18.96 -15.29 -5.10
C PRO A 208 -18.73 -13.80 -5.32
N ASP A 209 -17.98 -13.45 -6.36
CA ASP A 209 -17.74 -12.05 -6.67
C ASP A 209 -19.06 -11.40 -7.10
N ALA A 210 -19.43 -10.29 -6.49
CA ALA A 210 -20.71 -9.65 -6.79
C ALA A 210 -20.76 -9.15 -8.25
N GLU A 211 -19.59 -8.93 -8.86
CA GLU A 211 -19.44 -8.60 -10.28
C GLU A 211 -19.48 -9.82 -11.21
N LEU A 212 -19.42 -11.04 -10.65
CA LEU A 212 -19.41 -12.29 -11.38
C LEU A 212 -20.70 -13.10 -11.21
N THR A 213 -21.74 -12.51 -10.62
CA THR A 213 -23.06 -13.18 -10.46
C THR A 213 -23.68 -13.60 -11.80
N TRP A 214 -23.28 -12.97 -12.91
CA TRP A 214 -23.69 -13.36 -14.26
C TRP A 214 -23.17 -14.75 -14.68
N LEU A 215 -22.08 -15.26 -14.09
CA LEU A 215 -21.58 -16.61 -14.36
C LEU A 215 -22.57 -17.67 -13.84
N ASP A 216 -23.15 -17.42 -12.67
CA ASP A 216 -24.15 -18.28 -12.06
C ASP A 216 -25.46 -18.26 -12.89
N GLU A 217 -25.85 -17.08 -13.39
CA GLU A 217 -27.02 -16.91 -14.26
C GLU A 217 -26.84 -17.55 -15.64
N ALA A 218 -25.60 -17.59 -16.15
CA ALA A 218 -25.29 -18.17 -17.45
C ALA A 218 -25.32 -19.70 -17.49
N GLY A 219 -25.41 -20.38 -16.32
CA GLY A 219 -25.43 -21.84 -16.23
C GLY A 219 -24.16 -22.52 -16.77
N LEU A 220 -23.05 -21.78 -16.82
CA LEU A 220 -21.77 -22.27 -17.33
C LEU A 220 -21.10 -23.13 -16.26
N VAL A 221 -21.24 -24.45 -16.36
CA VAL A 221 -20.47 -25.39 -15.53
C VAL A 221 -19.16 -25.72 -16.28
N PRO A 222 -18.01 -25.21 -15.84
CA PRO A 222 -16.75 -25.56 -16.49
C PRO A 222 -16.43 -27.04 -16.29
N GLU A 223 -16.02 -27.72 -17.36
CA GLU A 223 -15.48 -29.07 -17.28
C GLU A 223 -14.23 -29.08 -16.39
N PRO A 224 -14.14 -29.93 -15.36
CA PRO A 224 -12.96 -29.99 -14.50
C PRO A 224 -11.75 -30.45 -15.31
N THR A 225 -10.78 -29.58 -15.47
CA THR A 225 -9.51 -29.86 -16.12
C THR A 225 -8.46 -30.29 -15.09
N ALA A 226 -7.55 -31.18 -15.50
CA ALA A 226 -6.45 -31.62 -14.64
C ALA A 226 -5.56 -30.42 -14.27
N ALA A 227 -5.24 -30.27 -12.99
CA ALA A 227 -4.37 -29.20 -12.51
C ALA A 227 -2.96 -29.35 -13.12
N GLY A 228 -2.59 -28.41 -13.99
CA GLY A 228 -1.21 -28.22 -14.43
C GLY A 228 -0.38 -27.51 -13.37
N GLY A 229 0.95 -27.67 -13.39
CA GLY A 229 1.84 -26.89 -12.52
C GLY A 229 2.06 -25.47 -13.05
N ASP A 230 2.22 -24.49 -12.15
CA ASP A 230 2.52 -23.08 -12.46
C ASP A 230 3.98 -22.88 -12.93
N ALA A 231 4.33 -23.47 -14.07
CA ALA A 231 5.60 -23.22 -14.78
C ALA A 231 5.39 -22.41 -16.07
N GLY A 232 4.16 -21.96 -16.33
CA GLY A 232 3.79 -21.22 -17.53
C GLY A 232 4.21 -19.75 -17.50
N HIS A 233 4.39 -19.17 -18.69
CA HIS A 233 4.49 -17.72 -18.85
C HIS A 233 3.10 -17.10 -18.59
N ALA A 234 3.01 -16.08 -17.73
CA ALA A 234 1.74 -15.49 -17.28
C ALA A 234 0.94 -14.77 -18.39
N GLY A 235 1.51 -14.61 -19.59
CA GLY A 235 0.97 -13.74 -20.63
C GLY A 235 1.27 -12.28 -20.27
N GLY A 236 1.96 -11.56 -21.16
CA GLY A 236 2.30 -10.16 -20.89
C GLY A 236 1.05 -9.30 -20.71
N CYS A 237 0.93 -8.65 -19.56
CA CYS A 237 0.03 -7.53 -19.34
C CYS A 237 0.90 -6.36 -18.88
N GLY A 238 1.03 -5.34 -19.72
CA GLY A 238 1.97 -4.23 -19.57
C GLY A 238 1.61 -3.20 -18.50
#